data_AF-A0A1D2MRW6-F1
#
_entry.id   AF-A0A1D2MRW6-F1
#
_cell.length_a   1.000
_cell.length_b   1.000
_cell.length_c   1.000
_cell.angle_alpha   90.00
_cell.angle_beta   90.00
_cell.angle_gamma   90.00
#
_symmetry.space_group_name_H-M   'P 1'
#
loop_
_entity.id
_entity.type
_entity.pdbx_description
1 polymer ?
#
loop_
_entity_poly.entity_id
_entity_poly.type
_entity_poly.pdbx_seq_one_letter_code
_entity_poly.pdbx_strand_id
1 'polypeptide(L)'
;MASNGLLLFTATRKVIPSSCVKHHLQHAAKKLTGGVLYVYQWLPGSSTGSSRAKVEDISSLISRFSCVSSSVYSEAQHLCPQLDVRCLYDKSLGHAGKRPSASINLVMVERDASHQVGTNVITPHIVKKFVSQNFQVPNSNLEIEFVNPEKVASPAKKEALVEVPSAPLARLFGIVGTGGTFDRLHYAHKILITETLIRCEEKTFLGVALDAMTKNKTLTELIQPFEQRANSVMTFACDVAPHIDVVLDPFEDAIGRTTTDNIDLLVGSAETKVGLEFINKVRKEKGLTPVNLLIIDLLNDPTKMNNVEEDKVSSSSHRMRLLGCRVKPPLKTPSLPYVIGLTGGKCSRLETVSEFMKDLGVPSINCNSKGRNEDIKQQILEQIKSHAKQGVKVIILDAEFLLEAKLDNLCHEIWVVTISNDEAVKRIQSTANVTKEAAEKQLSSQMSNQERVQRATFVFSTMWDETITKSQVTKAWTNIESTIKAL
;
A
#
# COMPACT_ATOMS: atom_id res chain seq x y z
N MET A 1 -15.75 18.27 3.14
CA MET A 1 -15.21 17.40 2.08
C MET A 1 -15.62 15.97 2.39
N ALA A 2 -15.95 15.19 1.37
CA ALA A 2 -16.43 13.81 1.51
C ALA A 2 -15.29 12.84 1.82
N SER A 3 -15.56 11.80 2.62
CA SER A 3 -14.60 10.75 2.96
C SER A 3 -14.58 9.60 1.96
N ASN A 4 -15.72 9.22 1.37
CA ASN A 4 -15.74 8.18 0.33
C ASN A 4 -16.57 8.63 -0.86
N GLY A 5 -16.13 8.22 -2.05
CA GLY A 5 -16.76 8.58 -3.31
C GLY A 5 -17.08 7.37 -4.18
N LEU A 6 -18.03 7.56 -5.11
CA LEU A 6 -18.32 6.63 -6.19
C LEU A 6 -18.19 7.38 -7.51
N LEU A 7 -17.30 6.91 -8.38
CA LEU A 7 -17.14 7.36 -9.76
C LEU A 7 -17.87 6.38 -10.69
N LEU A 8 -18.87 6.89 -11.38
CA LEU A 8 -19.65 6.17 -12.38
C LEU A 8 -19.19 6.56 -13.77
N PHE A 9 -18.55 5.63 -14.47
CA PHE A 9 -18.28 5.76 -15.91
C PHE A 9 -19.52 5.26 -16.67
N THR A 10 -20.17 6.15 -17.43
CA THR A 10 -21.45 5.87 -18.08
C THR A 10 -21.31 5.50 -19.55
N ALA A 11 -20.10 5.62 -20.10
CA ALA A 11 -19.88 5.40 -21.52
C ALA A 11 -20.27 3.98 -21.94
N THR A 12 -21.05 3.86 -23.02
CA THR A 12 -21.28 2.59 -23.75
C THR A 12 -20.02 2.10 -24.49
N ARG A 13 -18.87 2.77 -24.26
CA ARG A 13 -17.61 2.46 -24.92
C ARG A 13 -17.05 1.18 -24.34
N LYS A 14 -16.62 0.31 -25.26
CA LYS A 14 -15.85 -0.90 -24.99
C LYS A 14 -14.58 -0.59 -24.17
N VAL A 15 -13.93 0.55 -24.42
CA VAL A 15 -12.71 1.02 -23.74
C VAL A 15 -12.87 2.47 -23.28
N ILE A 16 -12.47 2.78 -22.04
CA ILE A 16 -12.45 4.16 -21.50
C ILE A 16 -11.07 4.78 -21.82
N PRO A 17 -11.00 5.92 -22.52
CA PRO A 17 -9.71 6.56 -22.82
C PRO A 17 -8.94 6.95 -21.55
N SER A 18 -7.61 6.78 -21.56
CA SER A 18 -6.74 7.19 -20.43
C SER A 18 -6.91 8.67 -20.07
N SER A 19 -7.11 9.57 -21.04
CA SER A 19 -7.40 10.99 -20.79
C SER A 19 -8.68 11.19 -19.96
N CYS A 20 -9.73 10.41 -20.23
CA CYS A 20 -10.97 10.44 -19.46
C CYS A 20 -10.74 9.93 -18.04
N VAL A 21 -10.03 8.81 -17.88
CA VAL A 21 -9.66 8.26 -16.57
C VAL A 21 -8.87 9.29 -15.75
N LYS A 22 -7.83 9.90 -16.35
CA LYS A 22 -7.00 10.93 -15.70
C LYS A 22 -7.83 12.10 -15.20
N HIS A 23 -8.67 12.66 -16.06
CA HIS A 23 -9.51 13.81 -15.71
C HIS A 23 -10.42 13.52 -14.52
N HIS A 24 -11.12 12.39 -14.53
CA HIS A 24 -12.05 12.03 -13.46
C HIS A 24 -11.34 11.68 -12.15
N LEU A 25 -10.18 11.02 -12.20
CA LEU A 25 -9.38 10.75 -11.01
C LEU A 25 -8.82 12.04 -10.40
N GLN A 26 -8.34 12.99 -11.21
CA GLN A 26 -7.92 14.31 -10.73
C GLN A 26 -9.07 15.10 -10.11
N HIS A 27 -10.26 15.01 -10.70
CA HIS A 27 -11.45 15.63 -10.12
C HIS A 27 -11.79 15.01 -8.76
N ALA A 28 -11.80 13.68 -8.67
CA ALA A 28 -12.02 12.97 -7.41
C ALA A 28 -10.99 13.34 -6.34
N ALA A 29 -9.71 13.44 -6.71
CA ALA A 29 -8.61 13.84 -5.84
C ALA A 29 -8.81 15.23 -5.21
N LYS A 30 -9.47 16.15 -5.93
CA LYS A 30 -9.77 17.51 -5.44
C LYS A 30 -10.96 17.55 -4.47
N LYS A 31 -11.88 16.58 -4.58
CA LYS A 31 -13.14 16.56 -3.83
C LYS A 31 -13.08 15.71 -2.56
N LEU A 32 -12.24 14.68 -2.58
CA LEU A 32 -12.08 13.72 -1.49
C LEU A 32 -10.77 13.99 -0.75
N THR A 33 -10.86 14.12 0.58
CA THR A 33 -9.69 14.36 1.45
C THR A 33 -8.93 13.09 1.82
N GLY A 34 -9.45 11.93 1.41
CA GLY A 34 -8.94 10.60 1.75
C GLY A 34 -10.02 9.55 1.52
N GLY A 35 -9.84 8.36 2.12
CA GLY A 35 -10.82 7.28 2.12
C GLY A 35 -10.91 6.52 0.79
N VAL A 36 -12.07 5.92 0.51
CA VAL A 36 -12.23 4.98 -0.61
C VAL A 36 -12.93 5.64 -1.79
N LEU A 37 -12.34 5.52 -2.98
CA LEU A 37 -12.98 5.86 -4.24
C LEU A 37 -13.37 4.59 -4.97
N TYR A 38 -14.66 4.29 -4.97
CA TYR A 38 -15.21 3.22 -5.77
C TYR A 38 -15.36 3.65 -7.21
N VAL A 39 -14.93 2.81 -8.14
CA VAL A 39 -15.07 3.04 -9.58
C VAL A 39 -15.93 1.95 -10.15
N TYR A 40 -17.03 2.33 -10.81
CA TYR A 40 -17.98 1.38 -11.39
C TYR A 40 -18.32 1.80 -12.82
N GLN A 41 -18.23 0.84 -13.75
CA GLN A 41 -18.67 1.05 -15.12
C GLN A 41 -20.17 0.77 -15.19
N TRP A 42 -20.96 1.83 -15.25
CA TRP A 42 -22.40 1.77 -15.18
C TRP A 42 -23.03 1.88 -16.57
N LEU A 43 -23.83 0.88 -16.95
CA LEU A 43 -24.64 0.91 -18.17
C LEU A 43 -26.10 1.19 -17.79
N PRO A 44 -26.63 2.40 -18.05
CA PRO A 44 -28.02 2.72 -17.73
C PRO A 44 -28.98 1.90 -18.59
N GLY A 45 -29.92 1.18 -17.96
CA GLY A 45 -30.96 0.39 -18.65
C GLY A 45 -30.91 -1.12 -18.41
N SER A 46 -29.88 -1.65 -17.74
CA SER A 46 -29.78 -3.08 -17.39
C SER A 46 -30.65 -3.50 -16.19
N SER A 47 -31.27 -2.55 -15.48
CA SER A 47 -31.98 -2.81 -14.21
C SER A 47 -33.51 -2.88 -14.30
N THR A 48 -34.09 -2.96 -15.50
CA THR A 48 -35.51 -3.27 -15.66
C THR A 48 -35.67 -4.26 -16.81
N GLY A 49 -36.18 -5.45 -16.50
CA GLY A 49 -36.50 -6.46 -17.50
C GLY A 49 -37.50 -5.93 -18.53
N SER A 50 -37.03 -5.35 -19.62
CA SER A 50 -37.64 -5.42 -20.95
C SER A 50 -36.69 -4.84 -22.01
N SER A 51 -36.62 -5.54 -23.14
CA SER A 51 -35.93 -5.25 -24.41
C SER A 51 -34.43 -5.59 -24.53
N ARG A 52 -34.16 -6.81 -25.05
CA ARG A 52 -33.07 -7.20 -25.97
C ARG A 52 -31.70 -6.48 -25.87
N ALA A 53 -31.17 -6.21 -24.67
CA ALA A 53 -29.73 -6.02 -24.53
C ALA A 53 -29.05 -7.37 -24.78
N LYS A 54 -28.16 -7.47 -25.78
CA LYS A 54 -27.34 -8.67 -25.98
C LYS A 54 -26.58 -8.92 -24.67
N VAL A 55 -26.81 -10.06 -24.02
CA VAL A 55 -25.99 -10.51 -22.89
C VAL A 55 -24.55 -10.50 -23.38
N GLU A 56 -23.72 -9.65 -22.78
CA GLU A 56 -22.30 -9.61 -23.09
C GLU A 56 -21.70 -10.96 -22.71
N ASP A 57 -20.95 -11.58 -23.63
CA ASP A 57 -20.24 -12.81 -23.35
C ASP A 57 -19.19 -12.57 -22.25
N ILE A 58 -18.97 -13.60 -21.43
CA ILE A 58 -18.04 -13.61 -20.31
C ILE A 58 -16.64 -13.17 -20.72
N SER A 59 -16.14 -13.61 -21.88
CA SER A 59 -14.80 -13.22 -22.35
C SER A 59 -14.70 -11.71 -22.62
N SER A 60 -15.74 -11.14 -23.22
CA SER A 60 -15.82 -9.69 -23.45
C SER A 60 -15.90 -8.90 -22.13
N LEU A 61 -16.71 -9.38 -21.18
CA LEU A 61 -16.84 -8.79 -19.84
C LEU A 61 -15.51 -8.79 -19.09
N ILE A 62 -14.81 -9.93 -19.05
CA ILE A 62 -13.49 -10.05 -18.38
C ILE A 62 -12.46 -9.14 -19.05
N SER A 63 -12.40 -9.15 -20.38
CA SER A 63 -11.46 -8.32 -21.14
C SER A 63 -11.68 -6.83 -20.90
N ARG A 64 -12.96 -6.40 -20.92
CA ARG A 64 -13.35 -5.01 -20.68
C ARG A 64 -12.95 -4.57 -19.28
N PHE A 65 -13.29 -5.37 -18.28
CA PHE A 65 -13.01 -5.04 -16.89
C PHE A 65 -11.51 -5.05 -16.57
N SER A 66 -10.77 -6.03 -17.10
CA SER A 66 -9.31 -6.09 -17.00
C SER A 66 -8.65 -4.83 -17.55
N CYS A 67 -9.05 -4.41 -18.75
CA CYS A 67 -8.54 -3.19 -19.39
C CYS A 67 -8.85 -1.92 -18.57
N VAL A 68 -10.11 -1.75 -18.14
CA VAL A 68 -10.53 -0.56 -17.39
C VAL A 68 -9.86 -0.51 -16.02
N SER A 69 -9.89 -1.60 -15.26
CA SER A 69 -9.30 -1.63 -13.91
C SER A 69 -7.79 -1.42 -13.92
N SER A 70 -7.08 -2.03 -14.89
CA SER A 70 -5.64 -1.80 -15.08
C SER A 70 -5.34 -0.32 -15.38
N SER A 71 -6.10 0.30 -16.30
CA SER A 71 -5.95 1.73 -16.60
C SER A 71 -6.23 2.60 -15.37
N VAL A 72 -7.34 2.37 -14.68
CA VAL A 72 -7.70 3.14 -13.47
C VAL A 72 -6.63 3.02 -12.39
N TYR A 73 -6.15 1.81 -12.09
CA TYR A 73 -5.14 1.61 -11.05
C TYR A 73 -3.78 2.20 -11.43
N SER A 74 -3.37 2.11 -12.70
CA SER A 74 -2.13 2.73 -13.20
C SER A 74 -2.16 4.26 -13.08
N GLU A 75 -3.31 4.88 -13.37
CA GLU A 75 -3.47 6.33 -13.31
C GLU A 75 -3.66 6.83 -11.87
N ALA A 76 -4.40 6.09 -11.04
CA ALA A 76 -4.70 6.44 -9.66
C ALA A 76 -3.45 6.64 -8.80
N GLN A 77 -2.41 5.85 -9.06
CA GLN A 77 -1.15 5.88 -8.31
C GLN A 77 -0.53 7.26 -8.16
N HIS A 78 -0.57 8.08 -9.20
CA HIS A 78 0.08 9.39 -9.21
C HIS A 78 -0.92 10.55 -9.10
N LEU A 79 -2.15 10.35 -9.54
CA LEU A 79 -3.17 11.40 -9.53
C LEU A 79 -3.91 11.55 -8.20
N CYS A 80 -4.06 10.44 -7.47
CA CYS A 80 -4.78 10.43 -6.21
C CYS A 80 -4.15 9.47 -5.18
N PRO A 81 -2.86 9.64 -4.84
CA PRO A 81 -2.15 8.75 -3.90
C PRO A 81 -2.78 8.72 -2.49
N GLN A 82 -3.58 9.72 -2.14
CA GLN A 82 -4.32 9.80 -0.88
C GLN A 82 -5.60 8.95 -0.84
N LEU A 83 -6.07 8.47 -1.99
CA LEU A 83 -7.31 7.70 -2.11
C LEU A 83 -7.02 6.21 -2.25
N ASP A 84 -7.86 5.39 -1.61
CA ASP A 84 -7.94 3.96 -1.85
C ASP A 84 -8.90 3.71 -3.02
N VAL A 85 -8.39 3.66 -4.25
CA VAL A 85 -9.24 3.40 -5.43
C VAL A 85 -9.54 1.90 -5.56
N ARG A 86 -10.82 1.55 -5.77
CA ARG A 86 -11.30 0.16 -5.93
C ARG A 86 -12.28 0.06 -7.11
N CYS A 87 -11.93 -0.73 -8.12
CA CYS A 87 -12.80 -0.99 -9.27
C CYS A 87 -13.78 -2.11 -8.93
N LEU A 88 -15.08 -1.84 -9.00
CA LEU A 88 -16.14 -2.78 -8.64
C LEU A 88 -16.54 -3.65 -9.84
N TYR A 89 -16.43 -4.97 -9.71
CA TYR A 89 -16.72 -5.90 -10.80
C TYR A 89 -18.22 -6.03 -11.06
N ASP A 90 -18.66 -6.09 -12.31
CA ASP A 90 -20.09 -5.90 -12.67
C ASP A 90 -21.05 -6.91 -12.01
N LYS A 91 -20.63 -8.17 -11.88
CA LYS A 91 -21.38 -9.21 -11.15
C LYS A 91 -21.60 -8.90 -9.66
N SER A 92 -20.95 -7.86 -9.12
CA SER A 92 -21.07 -7.44 -7.72
C SER A 92 -22.46 -6.93 -7.32
N LEU A 93 -23.22 -6.33 -8.24
CA LEU A 93 -24.49 -5.66 -7.90
C LEU A 93 -25.72 -6.58 -7.95
N GLY A 94 -25.58 -7.82 -8.43
CA GLY A 94 -26.68 -8.79 -8.52
C GLY A 94 -27.02 -9.51 -7.20
N HIS A 95 -26.21 -9.35 -6.15
CA HIS A 95 -26.43 -9.99 -4.86
C HIS A 95 -27.19 -9.08 -3.89
N ALA A 96 -28.17 -9.64 -3.19
CA ALA A 96 -29.04 -8.93 -2.25
C ALA A 96 -28.24 -8.40 -1.04
N GLY A 97 -27.67 -7.20 -1.18
CA GLY A 97 -27.02 -6.49 -0.08
C GLY A 97 -26.41 -5.17 -0.54
N LYS A 98 -26.64 -4.09 0.20
CA LYS A 98 -25.98 -2.80 -0.04
C LYS A 98 -24.49 -2.95 0.28
N ARG A 99 -23.65 -2.92 -0.75
CA ARG A 99 -22.19 -2.98 -0.69
C ARG A 99 -21.64 -1.80 -1.48
N PRO A 100 -20.40 -1.35 -1.30
CA PRO A 100 -19.26 -1.90 -0.56
C PRO A 100 -19.25 -1.53 0.94
N SER A 101 -18.17 -1.90 1.63
CA SER A 101 -17.92 -1.74 3.07
C SER A 101 -18.05 -0.31 3.62
N ALA A 102 -17.83 0.70 2.77
CA ALA A 102 -17.84 2.11 3.15
C ALA A 102 -19.02 2.86 2.54
N SER A 103 -19.71 3.65 3.38
CA SER A 103 -20.81 4.52 2.97
C SER A 103 -20.34 5.60 1.98
N ILE A 104 -21.05 5.76 0.87
CA ILE A 104 -20.75 6.74 -0.18
C ILE A 104 -21.29 8.11 0.20
N ASN A 105 -20.41 9.11 0.21
CA ASN A 105 -20.77 10.49 0.49
C ASN A 105 -20.99 11.32 -0.79
N LEU A 106 -20.20 11.05 -1.82
CA LEU A 106 -20.18 11.80 -3.08
C LEU A 106 -20.27 10.85 -4.27
N VAL A 107 -21.18 11.10 -5.20
CA VAL A 107 -21.26 10.38 -6.48
C VAL A 107 -20.83 11.31 -7.60
N MET A 108 -19.81 10.90 -8.34
CA MET A 108 -19.31 11.58 -9.53
C MET A 108 -19.75 10.76 -10.75
N VAL A 109 -20.43 11.40 -11.69
CA VAL A 109 -20.96 10.73 -12.88
C VAL A 109 -20.30 11.33 -14.11
N GLU A 110 -19.64 10.49 -14.91
CA GLU A 110 -19.16 10.87 -16.23
C GLU A 110 -20.34 11.36 -17.09
N ARG A 111 -20.22 12.54 -17.70
CA ARG A 111 -21.16 12.98 -18.74
C ARG A 111 -20.64 12.61 -20.12
N ASP A 112 -21.18 11.57 -20.74
CA ASP A 112 -20.95 11.39 -22.17
C ASP A 112 -21.71 12.48 -22.96
N ALA A 113 -21.01 13.19 -23.84
CA ALA A 113 -21.60 14.18 -24.74
C ALA A 113 -22.64 13.56 -25.70
N SER A 114 -22.59 12.23 -25.91
CA SER A 114 -23.56 11.47 -26.72
C SER A 114 -24.95 11.36 -26.06
N HIS A 115 -25.06 11.49 -24.73
CA HIS A 115 -26.33 11.42 -24.00
C HIS A 115 -27.14 12.73 -24.03
N GLN A 116 -26.73 13.73 -24.84
CA GLN A 116 -27.40 15.02 -24.93
C GLN A 116 -28.59 15.07 -25.91
N VAL A 117 -28.90 13.98 -26.63
CA VAL A 117 -30.01 13.94 -27.60
C VAL A 117 -30.89 12.69 -27.41
N GLY A 118 -32.15 12.89 -26.98
CA GLY A 118 -33.17 11.82 -26.90
C GLY A 118 -33.65 11.44 -25.49
N THR A 119 -34.36 10.32 -25.37
CA THR A 119 -35.04 9.82 -24.15
C THR A 119 -34.12 9.16 -23.11
N ASN A 120 -32.79 9.08 -23.35
CA ASN A 120 -31.82 8.35 -22.54
C ASN A 120 -30.93 9.26 -21.66
N VAL A 121 -31.45 10.40 -21.21
CA VAL A 121 -30.71 11.34 -20.35
C VAL A 121 -30.56 10.76 -18.95
N ILE A 122 -29.31 10.59 -18.49
CA ILE A 122 -29.01 10.20 -17.11
C ILE A 122 -29.28 11.40 -16.18
N THR A 123 -30.40 11.34 -15.45
CA THR A 123 -30.79 12.39 -14.50
C THR A 123 -30.26 12.11 -13.09
N PRO A 124 -30.10 13.14 -12.23
CA PRO A 124 -29.77 12.93 -10.82
C PRO A 124 -30.72 11.96 -10.11
N HIS A 125 -32.01 11.93 -10.51
CA HIS A 125 -33.00 11.02 -9.95
C HIS A 125 -32.68 9.55 -10.26
N ILE A 126 -32.30 9.23 -11.50
CA ILE A 126 -31.91 7.88 -11.92
C ILE A 126 -30.66 7.43 -11.15
N VAL A 127 -29.66 8.30 -11.06
CA VAL A 127 -28.43 8.03 -10.30
C VAL A 127 -28.74 7.78 -8.83
N LYS A 128 -29.54 8.65 -8.20
CA LYS A 128 -29.93 8.51 -6.80
C LYS A 128 -30.65 7.19 -6.54
N LYS A 129 -31.57 6.80 -7.43
CA LYS A 129 -32.29 5.53 -7.35
C LYS A 129 -31.32 4.35 -7.44
N PHE A 130 -30.46 4.33 -8.46
CA PHE A 130 -29.44 3.29 -8.64
C PHE A 130 -28.52 3.17 -7.42
N VAL A 131 -27.97 4.29 -6.95
CA VAL A 131 -27.03 4.28 -5.83
C VAL A 131 -27.70 3.83 -4.53
N SER A 132 -28.92 4.31 -4.25
CA SER A 132 -29.65 3.94 -3.03
C SER A 132 -30.09 2.46 -2.99
N GLN A 133 -30.26 1.85 -4.16
CA GLN A 133 -30.62 0.43 -4.30
C GLN A 133 -29.41 -0.49 -4.12
N ASN A 134 -28.24 -0.08 -4.60
CA ASN A 134 -27.07 -0.95 -4.72
C ASN A 134 -26.00 -0.68 -3.66
N PHE A 135 -25.96 0.53 -3.10
CA PHE A 135 -24.87 0.98 -2.24
C PHE A 135 -25.32 1.51 -0.88
N GLN A 136 -24.39 1.50 0.08
CA GLN A 136 -24.58 2.11 1.38
C GLN A 136 -24.42 3.63 1.26
N VAL A 137 -25.44 4.37 1.71
CA VAL A 137 -25.44 5.84 1.74
C VAL A 137 -25.75 6.30 3.16
N PRO A 138 -25.00 7.26 3.73
CA PRO A 138 -25.10 7.59 5.14
C PRO A 138 -26.35 8.41 5.47
N ASN A 139 -26.96 9.11 4.50
CA ASN A 139 -28.15 9.96 4.67
C ASN A 139 -28.97 10.08 3.36
N SER A 140 -30.16 10.68 3.41
CA SER A 140 -31.03 10.96 2.25
C SER A 140 -30.50 12.02 1.27
N ASN A 141 -29.49 12.80 1.68
CA ASN A 141 -28.88 13.87 0.90
C ASN A 141 -27.55 13.40 0.28
N LEU A 142 -27.66 12.47 -0.66
CA LEU A 142 -26.56 12.04 -1.52
C LEU A 142 -26.14 13.18 -2.45
N GLU A 143 -24.88 13.61 -2.38
CA GLU A 143 -24.32 14.60 -3.29
C GLU A 143 -24.00 13.92 -4.64
N ILE A 144 -24.53 14.48 -5.73
CA ILE A 144 -24.32 13.96 -7.09
C ILE A 144 -23.74 15.08 -7.94
N GLU A 145 -22.51 14.87 -8.42
CA GLU A 145 -21.81 15.77 -9.32
C GLU A 145 -21.66 15.11 -10.68
N PHE A 146 -22.04 15.83 -11.72
CA PHE A 146 -21.81 15.38 -13.08
C PHE A 146 -20.56 16.04 -13.64
N VAL A 147 -19.59 15.22 -14.03
CA VAL A 147 -18.27 15.66 -14.50
C VAL A 147 -18.30 15.67 -16.02
N ASN A 148 -18.12 16.86 -16.62
CA ASN A 148 -17.99 16.96 -18.07
C ASN A 148 -16.60 16.49 -18.49
N PRO A 149 -16.46 15.78 -19.63
CA PRO A 149 -15.15 15.52 -20.21
C PRO A 149 -14.45 16.86 -20.51
N GLU A 150 -13.11 16.87 -20.48
CA GLU A 150 -12.37 18.07 -20.87
C GLU A 150 -12.81 18.56 -22.25
N LYS A 151 -12.90 19.88 -22.42
CA LYS A 151 -12.97 20.49 -23.75
C LYS A 151 -11.66 20.15 -24.46
N VAL A 152 -11.64 19.05 -25.20
CA VAL A 152 -10.52 18.69 -26.07
C VAL A 152 -10.33 19.86 -27.04
N ALA A 153 -9.16 20.50 -26.98
CA ALA A 153 -8.81 21.53 -27.96
C ALA A 153 -8.74 20.88 -29.35
N SER A 154 -9.52 21.42 -30.29
CA SER A 154 -9.68 21.02 -31.71
C SER A 154 -10.54 19.77 -31.97
N PRO A 155 -11.28 19.72 -33.10
CA PRO A 155 -12.18 18.63 -33.44
C PRO A 155 -11.36 17.41 -33.86
N ALA A 156 -10.87 16.66 -32.88
CA ALA A 156 -10.29 15.34 -33.14
C ALA A 156 -11.38 14.45 -33.76
N LYS A 157 -11.02 13.87 -34.91
CA LYS A 157 -11.76 12.85 -35.68
C LYS A 157 -12.59 11.98 -34.75
N LYS A 158 -13.86 11.70 -35.12
CA LYS A 158 -14.71 10.65 -34.53
C LYS A 158 -13.82 9.50 -34.07
N GLU A 159 -13.54 9.40 -32.77
CA GLU A 159 -12.81 8.27 -32.22
C GLU A 159 -13.68 7.05 -32.53
N ALA A 160 -13.23 6.23 -33.48
CA ALA A 160 -13.88 4.97 -33.77
C ALA A 160 -13.99 4.17 -32.47
N LEU A 161 -15.09 3.42 -32.30
CA LEU A 161 -15.24 2.46 -31.21
C LEU A 161 -14.03 1.51 -31.23
N VAL A 162 -13.04 1.75 -30.37
CA VAL A 162 -11.88 0.87 -30.25
C VAL A 162 -12.37 -0.45 -29.65
N GLU A 163 -12.13 -1.56 -30.32
CA GLU A 163 -12.45 -2.89 -29.79
C GLU A 163 -11.63 -3.15 -28.52
N VAL A 164 -12.26 -3.77 -27.51
CA VAL A 164 -11.56 -4.16 -26.28
C VAL A 164 -10.45 -5.14 -26.66
N PRO A 165 -9.19 -4.88 -26.28
CA PRO A 165 -8.14 -5.88 -26.42
C PRO A 165 -8.55 -7.16 -25.68
N SER A 166 -8.44 -8.31 -26.33
CA SER A 166 -8.72 -9.59 -25.68
C SER A 166 -7.74 -9.80 -24.53
N ALA A 167 -8.24 -9.96 -23.31
CA ALA A 167 -7.39 -10.32 -22.18
C ALA A 167 -6.97 -11.79 -22.27
N PRO A 168 -5.75 -12.14 -21.82
CA PRO A 168 -5.32 -13.54 -21.74
C PRO A 168 -6.22 -14.31 -20.76
N LEU A 169 -6.55 -15.55 -21.13
CA LEU A 169 -7.41 -16.44 -20.35
C LEU A 169 -8.71 -15.73 -19.90
N ALA A 170 -9.35 -14.98 -20.80
CA ALA A 170 -10.62 -14.31 -20.56
C ALA A 170 -11.79 -15.31 -20.51
N ARG A 171 -11.78 -16.16 -19.49
CA ARG A 171 -12.83 -17.13 -19.17
C ARG A 171 -12.88 -17.36 -17.66
N LEU A 172 -13.95 -17.98 -17.19
CA LEU A 172 -14.08 -18.38 -15.80
C LEU A 172 -13.37 -19.70 -15.52
N PHE A 173 -12.95 -19.84 -14.28
CA PHE A 173 -12.35 -21.02 -13.68
C PHE A 173 -13.03 -21.24 -12.32
N GLY A 174 -13.27 -22.50 -11.94
CA GLY A 174 -13.97 -22.82 -10.70
C GLY A 174 -13.19 -22.30 -9.49
N ILE A 175 -11.92 -22.70 -9.39
CA ILE A 175 -11.01 -22.33 -8.30
C ILE A 175 -9.81 -21.55 -8.82
N VAL A 176 -9.63 -20.33 -8.32
CA VAL A 176 -8.52 -19.43 -8.71
C VAL A 176 -7.70 -19.03 -7.50
N GLY A 177 -6.38 -19.10 -7.60
CA GLY A 177 -5.46 -18.71 -6.54
C GLY A 177 -4.50 -17.59 -6.93
N THR A 178 -4.14 -16.77 -5.96
CA THR A 178 -2.96 -15.89 -6.06
C THR A 178 -2.30 -15.79 -4.68
N GLY A 179 -1.00 -15.48 -4.64
CA GLY A 179 -0.26 -15.37 -3.40
C GLY A 179 0.73 -14.21 -3.43
N GLY A 180 0.91 -13.56 -2.29
CA GLY A 180 1.85 -12.46 -2.17
C GLY A 180 2.11 -12.07 -0.73
N THR A 181 3.11 -11.21 -0.54
CA THR A 181 3.33 -10.60 0.78
C THR A 181 2.24 -9.59 1.10
N PHE A 182 1.69 -8.89 0.10
CA PHE A 182 0.61 -7.93 0.27
C PHE A 182 0.88 -6.90 1.39
N ASP A 183 2.15 -6.50 1.54
CA ASP A 183 2.52 -5.43 2.45
C ASP A 183 2.03 -4.10 1.88
N ARG A 184 1.20 -3.39 2.65
CA ARG A 184 0.51 -2.14 2.28
C ARG A 184 -0.04 -2.19 0.85
N LEU A 185 -1.28 -2.66 0.71
CA LEU A 185 -1.93 -2.97 -0.56
C LEU A 185 -1.87 -1.80 -1.58
N HIS A 186 -0.87 -1.84 -2.46
CA HIS A 186 -0.67 -0.86 -3.53
C HIS A 186 -1.30 -1.32 -4.85
N TYR A 187 -1.30 -0.43 -5.85
CA TYR A 187 -2.03 -0.65 -7.11
C TYR A 187 -1.59 -1.90 -7.90
N ALA A 188 -0.31 -2.27 -7.87
CA ALA A 188 0.12 -3.55 -8.46
C ALA A 188 -0.52 -4.79 -7.77
N HIS A 189 -0.69 -4.78 -6.44
CA HIS A 189 -1.41 -5.85 -5.74
C HIS A 189 -2.90 -5.84 -6.08
N LYS A 190 -3.50 -4.65 -6.22
CA LYS A 190 -4.91 -4.51 -6.57
C LYS A 190 -5.20 -5.06 -7.96
N ILE A 191 -4.33 -4.81 -8.95
CA ILE A 191 -4.42 -5.44 -10.28
C ILE A 191 -4.36 -6.95 -10.13
N LEU A 192 -3.36 -7.48 -9.41
CA LEU A 192 -3.19 -8.93 -9.20
C LEU A 192 -4.44 -9.61 -8.61
N ILE A 193 -4.95 -9.08 -7.51
CA ILE A 193 -6.15 -9.62 -6.85
C ILE A 193 -7.38 -9.43 -7.74
N THR A 194 -7.50 -8.29 -8.43
CA THR A 194 -8.63 -8.04 -9.35
C THR A 194 -8.66 -9.06 -10.49
N GLU A 195 -7.51 -9.33 -11.14
CA GLU A 195 -7.39 -10.32 -12.22
C GLU A 195 -7.71 -11.75 -11.75
N THR A 196 -7.42 -12.04 -10.48
CA THR A 196 -7.80 -13.30 -9.80
C THR A 196 -9.30 -13.39 -9.61
N LEU A 197 -9.93 -12.34 -9.08
CA LEU A 197 -11.36 -12.32 -8.75
C LEU A 197 -12.24 -12.40 -10.00
N ILE A 198 -11.93 -11.65 -11.06
CA ILE A 198 -12.78 -11.60 -12.26
C ILE A 198 -12.76 -12.89 -13.10
N ARG A 199 -11.82 -13.80 -12.83
CA ARG A 199 -11.72 -15.11 -13.46
C ARG A 199 -12.24 -16.25 -12.59
N CYS A 200 -12.69 -15.94 -11.37
CA CYS A 200 -13.20 -16.92 -10.43
C CYS A 200 -14.72 -17.08 -10.58
N GLU A 201 -15.20 -18.32 -10.56
CA GLU A 201 -16.62 -18.65 -10.56
C GLU A 201 -17.13 -19.05 -9.19
N GLU A 202 -16.38 -19.88 -8.46
CA GLU A 202 -16.85 -20.47 -7.21
C GLU A 202 -16.06 -19.95 -6.00
N LYS A 203 -14.77 -20.30 -5.94
CA LYS A 203 -13.91 -20.06 -4.78
C LYS A 203 -12.55 -19.52 -5.18
N THR A 204 -12.05 -18.55 -4.42
CA THR A 204 -10.69 -18.05 -4.57
C THR A 204 -9.86 -18.23 -3.31
N PHE A 205 -8.60 -18.60 -3.49
CA PHE A 205 -7.60 -18.60 -2.43
C PHE A 205 -6.69 -17.38 -2.57
N LEU A 206 -6.73 -16.49 -1.58
CA LEU A 206 -5.86 -15.32 -1.51
C LEU A 206 -4.75 -15.57 -0.49
N GLY A 207 -3.59 -15.96 -1.00
CA GLY A 207 -2.40 -16.32 -0.26
C GLY A 207 -1.72 -15.12 0.38
N VAL A 208 -1.63 -15.06 1.71
CA VAL A 208 -0.94 -13.99 2.43
C VAL A 208 0.30 -14.56 3.12
N ALA A 209 1.48 -14.09 2.72
CA ALA A 209 2.75 -14.61 3.21
C ALA A 209 2.89 -14.40 4.73
N LEU A 210 3.31 -15.45 5.44
CA LEU A 210 3.72 -15.43 6.84
C LEU A 210 5.21 -15.06 6.98
N ASP A 211 5.67 -14.90 8.21
CA ASP A 211 7.01 -14.38 8.53
C ASP A 211 8.14 -15.20 7.90
N ALA A 212 7.97 -16.52 7.76
CA ALA A 212 8.92 -17.39 7.08
C ALA A 212 9.28 -16.91 5.65
N MET A 213 8.32 -16.31 4.94
CA MET A 213 8.46 -15.82 3.56
C MET A 213 8.84 -14.33 3.47
N THR A 214 8.90 -13.62 4.60
CA THR A 214 9.20 -12.18 4.63
C THR A 214 10.54 -11.82 5.28
N LYS A 215 11.18 -12.75 6.01
CA LYS A 215 12.44 -12.53 6.75
C LYS A 215 13.56 -11.87 5.93
N ASN A 216 13.72 -12.25 4.67
CA ASN A 216 14.82 -11.75 3.82
C ASN A 216 14.46 -10.52 3.00
N LYS A 217 13.28 -9.92 3.22
CA LYS A 217 12.84 -8.75 2.46
C LYS A 217 13.48 -7.48 3.00
N THR A 218 13.77 -6.54 2.10
CA THR A 218 14.30 -5.21 2.42
C THR A 218 13.40 -4.53 3.46
N LEU A 219 13.97 -4.12 4.60
CA LEU A 219 13.26 -3.49 5.71
C LEU A 219 12.08 -4.34 6.21
N THR A 220 12.28 -5.65 6.40
CA THR A 220 11.24 -6.59 6.83
C THR A 220 10.50 -6.14 8.10
N GLU A 221 11.19 -5.41 8.96
CA GLU A 221 10.67 -4.87 10.20
C GLU A 221 9.63 -3.75 10.04
N LEU A 222 9.52 -3.19 8.83
CA LEU A 222 8.47 -2.23 8.44
C LEU A 222 7.27 -2.88 7.74
N ILE A 223 7.30 -4.20 7.52
CA ILE A 223 6.16 -4.94 6.96
C ILE A 223 5.01 -4.91 7.96
N GLN A 224 3.80 -4.68 7.47
CA GLN A 224 2.61 -4.71 8.31
C GLN A 224 2.39 -6.10 8.95
N PRO A 225 1.88 -6.16 10.19
CA PRO A 225 1.49 -7.43 10.81
C PRO A 225 0.57 -8.25 9.91
N PHE A 226 0.67 -9.58 10.00
CA PHE A 226 -0.13 -10.50 9.19
C PHE A 226 -1.62 -10.16 9.19
N GLU A 227 -2.22 -9.98 10.38
CA GLU A 227 -3.64 -9.67 10.52
C GLU A 227 -4.06 -8.41 9.76
N GLN A 228 -3.22 -7.37 9.77
CA GLN A 228 -3.51 -6.12 9.05
C GLN A 228 -3.46 -6.32 7.53
N ARG A 229 -2.49 -7.09 7.03
CA ARG A 229 -2.36 -7.40 5.60
C ARG A 229 -3.52 -8.29 5.15
N ALA A 230 -3.82 -9.34 5.89
CA ALA A 230 -4.92 -10.27 5.64
C ALA A 230 -6.27 -9.56 5.62
N ASN A 231 -6.55 -8.70 6.62
CA ASN A 231 -7.77 -7.90 6.64
C ASN A 231 -7.86 -6.93 5.45
N SER A 232 -6.75 -6.32 5.05
CA SER A 232 -6.71 -5.41 3.89
C SER A 232 -7.01 -6.14 2.57
N VAL A 233 -6.43 -7.34 2.38
CA VAL A 233 -6.69 -8.20 1.22
C VAL A 233 -8.16 -8.64 1.19
N MET A 234 -8.68 -9.12 2.32
CA MET A 234 -10.08 -9.57 2.44
C MET A 234 -11.06 -8.43 2.17
N THR A 235 -10.85 -7.28 2.82
CA THR A 235 -11.71 -6.10 2.66
C THR A 235 -11.71 -5.59 1.22
N PHE A 236 -10.54 -5.59 0.56
CA PHE A 236 -10.44 -5.23 -0.85
C PHE A 236 -11.19 -6.23 -1.74
N ALA A 237 -10.99 -7.53 -1.54
CA ALA A 237 -11.62 -8.56 -2.35
C ALA A 237 -13.15 -8.58 -2.21
N CYS A 238 -13.66 -8.46 -0.98
CA CYS A 238 -15.09 -8.39 -0.70
C CYS A 238 -15.77 -7.13 -1.26
N ASP A 239 -15.03 -6.02 -1.39
CA ASP A 239 -15.53 -4.82 -2.05
C ASP A 239 -15.55 -5.01 -3.58
N VAL A 240 -14.49 -5.53 -4.18
CA VAL A 240 -14.35 -5.69 -5.65
C VAL A 240 -15.31 -6.74 -6.21
N ALA A 241 -15.36 -7.93 -5.61
CA ALA A 241 -16.11 -9.08 -6.10
C ALA A 241 -16.86 -9.79 -4.95
N PRO A 242 -17.90 -9.15 -4.38
CA PRO A 242 -18.64 -9.62 -3.21
C PRO A 242 -19.33 -10.98 -3.33
N HIS A 243 -19.48 -11.49 -4.55
CA HIS A 243 -20.17 -12.73 -4.90
C HIS A 243 -19.27 -13.96 -4.86
N ILE A 244 -17.96 -13.76 -4.83
CA ILE A 244 -16.97 -14.84 -4.82
C ILE A 244 -16.74 -15.31 -3.38
N ASP A 245 -16.65 -16.62 -3.17
CA ASP A 245 -16.21 -17.18 -1.89
C ASP A 245 -14.69 -16.97 -1.75
N VAL A 246 -14.30 -15.97 -0.95
CA VAL A 246 -12.90 -15.60 -0.72
C VAL A 246 -12.38 -16.31 0.52
N VAL A 247 -11.37 -17.16 0.34
CA VAL A 247 -10.66 -17.83 1.42
C VAL A 247 -9.27 -17.24 1.54
N LEU A 248 -8.96 -16.66 2.70
CA LEU A 248 -7.59 -16.26 3.04
C LEU A 248 -6.73 -17.51 3.26
N ASP A 249 -5.53 -17.50 2.69
CA ASP A 249 -4.60 -18.61 2.76
C ASP A 249 -3.23 -18.16 3.32
N PRO A 250 -3.01 -18.23 4.65
CA PRO A 250 -1.71 -17.98 5.22
C PRO A 250 -0.69 -19.03 4.72
N PHE A 251 0.47 -18.61 4.23
CA PHE A 251 1.48 -19.55 3.72
C PHE A 251 2.91 -19.23 4.19
N GLU A 252 3.69 -20.29 4.44
CA GLU A 252 5.08 -20.23 4.93
C GLU A 252 6.13 -20.64 3.89
N ASP A 253 5.71 -21.15 2.73
CA ASP A 253 6.61 -21.59 1.66
C ASP A 253 6.06 -21.25 0.25
N ALA A 254 6.88 -21.48 -0.79
CA ALA A 254 6.55 -21.13 -2.17
C ALA A 254 5.48 -22.03 -2.81
N ILE A 255 5.21 -23.21 -2.24
CA ILE A 255 4.26 -24.18 -2.78
C ILE A 255 2.88 -23.97 -2.14
N GLY A 256 2.82 -23.76 -0.83
CA GLY A 256 1.58 -23.65 -0.07
C GLY A 256 0.60 -24.78 -0.39
N ARG A 257 -0.68 -24.45 -0.46
CA ARG A 257 -1.76 -25.40 -0.76
C ARG A 257 -1.89 -25.78 -2.24
N THR A 258 -1.02 -25.24 -3.11
CA THR A 258 -1.15 -25.45 -4.56
C THR A 258 -0.87 -26.88 -5.00
N THR A 259 -0.46 -27.79 -4.11
CA THR A 259 -0.33 -29.23 -4.39
C THR A 259 -1.38 -30.09 -3.69
N THR A 260 -2.22 -29.51 -2.83
CA THR A 260 -3.27 -30.22 -2.08
C THR A 260 -4.65 -29.93 -2.64
N ASP A 261 -4.89 -28.70 -3.09
CA ASP A 261 -6.18 -28.26 -3.62
C ASP A 261 -6.20 -28.34 -5.16
N ASN A 262 -7.38 -28.60 -5.71
CA ASN A 262 -7.61 -28.59 -7.15
C ASN A 262 -7.82 -27.14 -7.63
N ILE A 263 -6.74 -26.38 -7.71
CA ILE A 263 -6.73 -25.02 -8.27
C ILE A 263 -6.66 -25.11 -9.79
N ASP A 264 -7.57 -24.40 -10.48
CA ASP A 264 -7.67 -24.41 -11.95
C ASP A 264 -6.79 -23.33 -12.61
N LEU A 265 -6.61 -22.20 -11.92
CA LEU A 265 -5.81 -21.06 -12.37
C LEU A 265 -5.00 -20.45 -11.22
N LEU A 266 -3.70 -20.23 -11.45
CA LEU A 266 -2.87 -19.37 -10.61
C LEU A 266 -2.56 -18.06 -11.33
N VAL A 267 -2.78 -16.95 -10.63
CA VAL A 267 -2.45 -15.61 -11.12
C VAL A 267 -1.23 -15.10 -10.37
N GLY A 268 -0.21 -14.66 -11.10
CA GLY A 268 1.00 -14.05 -10.53
C GLY A 268 1.49 -12.88 -11.38
N SER A 269 2.42 -12.11 -10.84
CA SER A 269 3.12 -11.08 -11.61
C SER A 269 4.34 -11.67 -12.33
N ALA A 270 4.88 -10.93 -13.29
CA ALA A 270 6.14 -11.27 -13.96
C ALA A 270 7.30 -11.55 -12.98
N GLU A 271 7.30 -10.93 -11.80
CA GLU A 271 8.27 -11.18 -10.73
C GLU A 271 8.14 -12.59 -10.12
N THR A 272 6.90 -13.09 -10.03
CA THR A 272 6.61 -14.41 -9.43
C THR A 272 6.53 -15.55 -10.44
N LYS A 273 6.73 -15.27 -11.74
CA LYS A 273 6.61 -16.26 -12.83
C LYS A 273 7.42 -17.53 -12.57
N VAL A 274 8.69 -17.38 -12.20
CA VAL A 274 9.59 -18.52 -11.92
C VAL A 274 9.06 -19.37 -10.75
N GLY A 275 8.50 -18.74 -9.72
CA GLY A 275 7.88 -19.45 -8.60
C GLY A 275 6.64 -20.25 -9.02
N LEU A 276 5.79 -19.69 -9.88
CA LEU A 276 4.62 -20.39 -10.41
C LEU A 276 5.00 -21.56 -11.34
N GLU A 277 6.04 -21.40 -12.17
CA GLU A 277 6.57 -22.47 -13.00
C GLU A 277 7.15 -23.60 -12.14
N PHE A 278 7.83 -23.25 -11.03
CA PHE A 278 8.31 -24.22 -10.05
C PHE A 278 7.17 -25.02 -9.40
N ILE A 279 6.03 -24.39 -9.07
CA ILE A 279 4.84 -25.09 -8.57
C ILE A 279 4.38 -26.16 -9.57
N ASN A 280 4.30 -25.82 -10.86
CA ASN A 280 3.89 -26.78 -11.89
C ASN A 280 4.91 -27.92 -12.07
N LYS A 281 6.21 -27.65 -11.89
CA LYS A 281 7.23 -28.71 -11.84
C LYS A 281 6.97 -29.68 -10.69
N VAL A 282 6.76 -29.17 -9.46
CA VAL A 282 6.46 -29.99 -8.29
C VAL A 282 5.15 -30.77 -8.45
N ARG A 283 4.11 -30.14 -9.01
CA ARG A 283 2.83 -30.82 -9.31
C ARG A 283 3.05 -32.01 -10.24
N LYS A 284 3.81 -31.84 -11.32
CA LYS A 284 4.15 -32.92 -12.25
C LYS A 284 4.92 -34.05 -11.58
N GLU A 285 5.89 -33.74 -10.73
CA GLU A 285 6.66 -34.74 -9.96
C GLU A 285 5.76 -35.54 -9.00
N LYS A 286 4.69 -34.93 -8.48
CA LYS A 286 3.67 -35.58 -7.65
C LYS A 286 2.55 -36.27 -8.45
N GLY A 287 2.64 -36.31 -9.78
CA GLY A 287 1.60 -36.89 -10.64
C GLY A 287 0.31 -36.06 -10.75
N LEU A 288 0.35 -34.78 -10.39
CA LEU A 288 -0.78 -33.85 -10.48
C LEU A 288 -0.79 -33.10 -11.82
N THR A 289 -1.98 -32.77 -12.32
CA THR A 289 -2.15 -31.97 -13.54
C THR A 289 -1.57 -30.55 -13.35
N PRO A 290 -0.79 -30.01 -14.29
CA PRO A 290 -0.35 -28.62 -14.24
C PRO A 290 -1.52 -27.64 -14.19
N VAL A 291 -1.39 -26.58 -13.40
CA VAL A 291 -2.39 -25.51 -13.29
C VAL A 291 -2.18 -24.49 -14.41
N ASN A 292 -3.25 -23.87 -14.90
CA ASN A 292 -3.13 -22.73 -15.81
C ASN A 292 -2.45 -21.57 -15.09
N LEU A 293 -1.56 -20.84 -15.79
CA LEU A 293 -0.87 -19.68 -15.23
C LEU A 293 -1.26 -18.42 -15.99
N LEU A 294 -1.73 -17.40 -15.27
CA LEU A 294 -1.87 -16.04 -15.78
C LEU A 294 -0.77 -15.17 -15.17
N ILE A 295 0.12 -14.65 -16.03
CA ILE A 295 1.19 -13.75 -15.63
C ILE A 295 0.80 -12.33 -16.03
N ILE A 296 0.71 -11.44 -15.04
CA ILE A 296 0.46 -10.01 -15.25
C ILE A 296 1.76 -9.20 -15.28
N ASP A 297 1.76 -8.12 -16.04
CA ASP A 297 2.90 -7.23 -16.15
C ASP A 297 3.14 -6.41 -14.89
N LEU A 298 4.38 -5.90 -14.78
CA LEU A 298 4.78 -5.03 -13.69
C LEU A 298 4.32 -3.60 -13.97
N LEU A 299 3.79 -2.94 -12.94
CA LEU A 299 3.40 -1.54 -13.01
C LEU A 299 4.62 -0.66 -12.77
N ASN A 300 4.92 0.25 -13.71
CA ASN A 300 6.00 1.23 -13.56
C ASN A 300 5.69 2.22 -12.42
N ASP A 301 6.71 2.68 -11.71
CA ASP A 301 6.59 3.67 -10.64
C ASP A 301 7.11 5.03 -11.08
N PRO A 302 6.23 5.94 -11.55
CA PRO A 302 6.63 7.29 -11.92
C PRO A 302 7.07 8.15 -10.73
N THR A 303 6.90 7.67 -9.49
CA THR A 303 7.23 8.38 -8.25
C THR A 303 8.53 7.91 -7.60
N LYS A 304 9.33 7.10 -8.32
CA LYS A 304 10.68 6.69 -7.91
C LYS A 304 11.51 7.89 -7.46
N MET A 305 12.01 7.86 -6.21
CA MET A 305 12.67 9.02 -5.60
C MET A 305 14.20 9.00 -5.69
N ASN A 306 14.81 7.83 -5.90
CA ASN A 306 16.26 7.64 -5.86
C ASN A 306 16.66 6.40 -6.67
N ASN A 307 17.97 6.15 -6.80
CA ASN A 307 18.52 5.04 -7.58
C ASN A 307 18.44 3.67 -6.87
N VAL A 308 18.11 3.61 -5.58
CA VAL A 308 17.98 2.34 -4.83
C VAL A 308 16.56 1.78 -4.88
N GLU A 309 15.56 2.62 -5.16
CA GLU A 309 14.20 2.20 -5.44
C GLU A 309 14.07 1.47 -6.78
N GLU A 310 13.19 0.48 -6.82
CA GLU A 310 12.83 -0.25 -8.04
C GLU A 310 12.11 0.66 -9.03
N ASP A 311 12.29 0.41 -10.34
CA ASP A 311 11.53 1.13 -11.38
C ASP A 311 10.04 0.77 -11.36
N LYS A 312 9.69 -0.39 -10.81
CA LYS A 312 8.30 -0.81 -10.63
C LYS A 312 7.74 -0.42 -9.27
N VAL A 313 6.42 -0.42 -9.17
CA VAL A 313 5.72 -0.35 -7.89
C VAL A 313 6.03 -1.60 -7.09
N SER A 314 6.66 -1.43 -5.93
CA SER A 314 7.02 -2.53 -5.07
C SER A 314 6.82 -2.19 -3.60
N SER A 315 6.50 -3.21 -2.80
CA SER A 315 6.40 -3.05 -1.34
C SER A 315 7.75 -2.66 -0.73
N SER A 316 8.87 -3.06 -1.33
CA SER A 316 10.21 -2.67 -0.89
C SER A 316 10.42 -1.17 -1.04
N SER A 317 10.14 -0.60 -2.22
CA SER A 317 10.20 0.85 -2.44
C SER A 317 9.25 1.61 -1.51
N HIS A 318 8.05 1.09 -1.27
CA HIS A 318 7.13 1.68 -0.30
C HIS A 318 7.70 1.72 1.13
N ARG A 319 8.33 0.63 1.60
CA ARG A 319 8.99 0.62 2.92
C ARG A 319 10.17 1.58 2.97
N MET A 320 10.96 1.70 1.90
CA MET A 320 12.04 2.69 1.81
C MET A 320 11.51 4.12 1.96
N ARG A 321 10.38 4.45 1.35
CA ARG A 321 9.75 5.78 1.47
C ARG A 321 9.20 6.09 2.86
N LEU A 322 8.94 5.08 3.69
CA LEU A 322 8.56 5.27 5.10
C LEU A 322 9.72 5.74 5.97
N LEU A 323 10.97 5.53 5.55
CA LEU A 323 12.11 6.02 6.30
C LEU A 323 12.09 7.55 6.38
N GLY A 324 12.39 8.08 7.57
CA GLY A 324 12.25 9.50 7.87
C GLY A 324 10.80 10.01 7.96
N CYS A 325 9.78 9.14 7.83
CA CYS A 325 8.40 9.48 8.14
C CYS A 325 8.05 9.12 9.58
N ARG A 326 7.10 9.86 10.16
CA ARG A 326 6.48 9.50 11.44
C ARG A 326 5.62 8.26 11.25
N VAL A 327 6.03 7.13 11.82
CA VAL A 327 5.30 5.85 11.77
C VAL A 327 4.39 5.62 12.98
N LYS A 328 4.65 6.32 14.10
CA LYS A 328 3.83 6.29 15.33
C LYS A 328 3.71 7.69 15.95
N PRO A 329 2.62 7.99 16.68
CA PRO A 329 2.50 9.24 17.42
C PRO A 329 3.61 9.38 18.49
N PRO A 330 3.92 10.59 18.97
CA PRO A 330 4.80 10.80 20.11
C PRO A 330 4.38 9.95 21.32
N LEU A 331 5.37 9.52 22.11
CA LEU A 331 5.18 8.77 23.36
C LEU A 331 4.57 9.64 24.46
N LYS A 332 4.77 10.96 24.38
CA LYS A 332 4.32 11.93 25.37
C LYS A 332 3.79 13.18 24.70
N THR A 333 2.98 13.94 25.43
CA THR A 333 2.56 15.28 25.01
C THR A 333 3.80 16.14 24.71
N PRO A 334 3.88 16.77 23.53
CA PRO A 334 5.01 17.64 23.17
C PRO A 334 5.25 18.75 24.20
N SER A 335 6.50 18.92 24.64
CA SER A 335 6.93 19.97 25.56
C SER A 335 8.39 20.36 25.32
N LEU A 336 8.81 21.53 25.80
CA LEU A 336 10.19 22.01 25.68
C LEU A 336 11.02 21.73 26.96
N PRO A 337 12.28 21.27 26.83
CA PRO A 337 12.93 20.87 25.58
C PRO A 337 12.33 19.57 25.03
N TYR A 338 12.19 19.49 23.71
CA TYR A 338 11.69 18.30 23.02
C TYR A 338 12.79 17.25 22.91
N VAL A 339 12.72 16.25 23.78
CA VAL A 339 13.67 15.14 23.86
C VAL A 339 13.36 14.04 22.84
N ILE A 340 14.33 13.71 21.99
CA ILE A 340 14.29 12.61 21.02
C ILE A 340 15.30 11.55 21.43
N GLY A 341 14.87 10.30 21.60
CA GLY A 341 15.77 9.17 21.82
C GLY A 341 16.25 8.59 20.50
N LEU A 342 17.55 8.68 20.20
CA LEU A 342 18.18 8.07 19.03
C LEU A 342 18.84 6.76 19.44
N THR A 343 18.47 5.66 18.78
CA THR A 343 18.98 4.32 19.07
C THR A 343 19.10 3.47 17.82
N GLY A 344 19.84 2.37 17.89
CA GLY A 344 20.05 1.48 16.76
C GLY A 344 20.80 0.22 17.16
N GLY A 345 20.72 -0.81 16.32
CA GLY A 345 21.49 -2.04 16.52
C GLY A 345 23.00 -1.81 16.30
N LYS A 346 23.83 -2.74 16.77
CA LYS A 346 25.28 -2.70 16.50
C LYS A 346 25.56 -2.56 15.00
N CYS A 347 26.54 -1.73 14.64
CA CYS A 347 26.93 -1.41 13.25
C CYS A 347 25.87 -0.68 12.40
N SER A 348 24.74 -0.26 12.98
CA SER A 348 23.73 0.58 12.30
C SER A 348 24.21 2.00 12.00
N ARG A 349 25.37 2.41 12.54
CA ARG A 349 25.96 3.74 12.37
C ARG A 349 25.02 4.86 12.81
N LEU A 350 24.44 4.72 14.01
CA LEU A 350 23.55 5.73 14.56
C LEU A 350 24.24 7.11 14.71
N GLU A 351 25.56 7.10 14.89
CA GLU A 351 26.41 8.30 14.93
C GLU A 351 26.31 9.13 13.66
N THR A 352 26.06 8.53 12.49
CA THR A 352 25.83 9.26 11.23
C THR A 352 24.55 10.11 11.32
N VAL A 353 23.47 9.56 11.89
CA VAL A 353 22.22 10.32 12.09
C VAL A 353 22.42 11.40 13.15
N SER A 354 23.15 11.10 14.22
CA SER A 354 23.51 12.04 15.28
C SER A 354 24.28 13.25 14.71
N GLU A 355 25.26 13.01 13.82
CA GLU A 355 26.05 14.06 13.19
C GLU A 355 25.20 14.94 12.26
N PHE A 356 24.32 14.36 11.45
CA PHE A 356 23.40 15.15 10.63
C PHE A 356 22.43 16.00 11.47
N MET A 357 22.05 15.55 12.67
CA MET A 357 21.26 16.37 13.59
C MET A 357 22.07 17.53 14.20
N LYS A 358 23.36 17.32 14.47
CA LYS A 358 24.26 18.40 14.92
C LYS A 358 24.46 19.45 13.83
N ASP A 359 24.58 19.04 12.57
CA ASP A 359 24.64 19.96 11.42
C ASP A 359 23.38 20.85 11.33
N LEU A 360 22.23 20.35 11.80
CA LEU A 360 20.97 21.10 11.92
C LEU A 360 20.89 21.96 13.20
N GLY A 361 21.95 22.00 14.00
CA GLY A 361 22.04 22.77 15.25
C GLY A 361 21.40 22.09 16.46
N VAL A 362 21.10 20.79 16.39
CA VAL A 362 20.48 20.04 17.49
C VAL A 362 21.56 19.36 18.33
N PRO A 363 21.73 19.70 19.62
CA PRO A 363 22.72 19.07 20.46
C PRO A 363 22.34 17.63 20.84
N SER A 364 23.36 16.79 21.03
CA SER A 364 23.23 15.38 21.42
C SER A 364 23.89 15.12 22.78
N ILE A 365 23.21 14.37 23.64
CA ILE A 365 23.75 13.82 24.89
C ILE A 365 24.10 12.35 24.65
N ASN A 366 25.38 12.00 24.75
CA ASN A 366 25.83 10.61 24.67
C ASN A 366 25.46 9.87 25.95
N CYS A 367 24.65 8.83 25.82
CA CYS A 367 24.09 8.05 26.91
C CYS A 367 24.73 6.65 27.04
N ASN A 368 25.84 6.38 26.32
CA ASN A 368 26.52 5.08 26.34
C ASN A 368 27.49 4.90 27.53
N SER A 369 27.36 5.71 28.58
CA SER A 369 28.21 5.67 29.78
C SER A 369 28.01 4.38 30.59
N LYS A 370 29.11 3.83 31.14
CA LYS A 370 29.08 2.69 32.06
C LYS A 370 28.74 3.15 33.48
N GLY A 371 27.62 2.69 34.05
CA GLY A 371 27.15 3.06 35.40
C GLY A 371 25.85 2.32 35.77
N ARG A 372 25.32 2.53 36.99
CA ARG A 372 23.98 2.04 37.37
C ARG A 372 22.90 2.88 36.66
N ASN A 373 21.81 2.25 36.22
CA ASN A 373 20.77 2.91 35.42
C ASN A 373 20.20 4.19 36.06
N GLU A 374 20.03 4.22 37.38
CA GLU A 374 19.48 5.40 38.08
C GLU A 374 20.46 6.58 38.09
N ASP A 375 21.76 6.32 38.30
CA ASP A 375 22.79 7.39 38.29
C ASP A 375 22.91 8.01 36.89
N ILE A 376 22.86 7.17 35.85
CA ILE A 376 22.90 7.61 34.44
C ILE A 376 21.67 8.47 34.13
N LYS A 377 20.49 8.03 34.55
CA LYS A 377 19.24 8.76 34.30
C LYS A 377 19.25 10.15 34.94
N GLN A 378 19.75 10.26 36.17
CA GLN A 378 19.86 11.52 36.88
C GLN A 378 20.83 12.49 36.17
N GLN A 379 22.00 11.99 35.74
CA GLN A 379 22.97 12.77 34.97
C GLN A 379 22.39 13.27 33.64
N ILE A 380 21.65 12.42 32.92
CA ILE A 380 20.97 12.81 31.68
C ILE A 380 19.95 13.91 31.95
N LEU A 381 19.14 13.79 33.01
CA LEU A 381 18.15 14.80 33.38
C LEU A 381 18.79 16.15 33.73
N GLU A 382 19.93 16.14 34.41
CA GLU A 382 20.69 17.35 34.72
C GLU A 382 21.24 18.01 33.46
N GLN A 383 21.76 17.22 32.52
CA GLN A 383 22.20 17.73 31.21
C GLN A 383 21.04 18.30 30.39
N ILE A 384 19.88 17.64 30.36
CA ILE A 384 18.66 18.15 29.70
C ILE A 384 18.26 19.51 30.31
N LYS A 385 18.23 19.61 31.65
CA LYS A 385 17.91 20.86 32.35
C LYS A 385 18.93 21.96 32.06
N SER A 386 20.21 21.63 31.95
CA SER A 386 21.27 22.58 31.61
C SER A 386 21.06 23.16 30.21
N HIS A 387 20.83 22.31 29.20
CA HIS A 387 20.54 22.75 27.83
C HIS A 387 19.24 23.56 27.75
N ALA A 388 18.20 23.15 28.49
CA ALA A 388 16.95 23.90 28.57
C ALA A 388 17.17 25.34 29.09
N LYS A 389 18.01 25.51 30.12
CA LYS A 389 18.40 26.85 30.64
C LYS A 389 19.17 27.68 29.60
N GLN A 390 19.85 27.04 28.65
CA GLN A 390 20.54 27.70 27.54
C GLN A 390 19.60 28.00 26.35
N GLY A 391 18.30 27.75 26.48
CA GLY A 391 17.32 28.02 25.42
C GLY A 391 17.24 26.93 24.34
N VAL A 392 17.86 25.78 24.55
CA VAL A 392 17.80 24.65 23.60
C VAL A 392 16.38 24.10 23.55
N LYS A 393 15.81 24.06 22.35
CA LYS A 393 14.43 23.58 22.13
C LYS A 393 14.31 22.10 21.86
N VAL A 394 15.32 21.47 21.28
CA VAL A 394 15.33 20.05 20.89
C VAL A 394 16.65 19.42 21.34
N ILE A 395 16.59 18.21 21.89
CA ILE A 395 17.76 17.49 22.39
C ILE A 395 17.70 16.04 21.91
N ILE A 396 18.80 15.52 21.40
CA ILE A 396 18.97 14.08 21.12
C ILE A 396 19.57 13.36 22.33
N LEU A 397 18.95 12.26 22.78
CA LEU A 397 19.58 11.27 23.64
C LEU A 397 20.12 10.15 22.77
N ASP A 398 21.44 10.10 22.62
CA ASP A 398 22.14 9.17 21.73
C ASP A 398 22.58 7.93 22.55
N ALA A 399 21.94 6.78 22.31
CA ALA A 399 22.27 5.53 23.00
C ALA A 399 21.99 4.25 22.18
N GLU A 400 22.96 3.35 22.12
CA GLU A 400 22.79 2.01 21.53
C GLU A 400 21.77 1.15 22.32
N PHE A 401 21.73 1.32 23.65
CA PHE A 401 20.91 0.53 24.58
C PHE A 401 19.75 1.34 25.18
N LEU A 402 19.24 2.33 24.44
CA LEU A 402 18.23 3.28 24.94
C LEU A 402 16.97 2.58 25.47
N LEU A 403 16.48 1.57 24.72
CA LEU A 403 15.26 0.83 25.04
C LEU A 403 15.51 -0.18 26.18
N GLU A 404 16.65 -0.86 26.14
CA GLU A 404 17.09 -1.82 27.16
C GLU A 404 17.28 -1.14 28.52
N ALA A 405 17.81 0.09 28.52
CA ALA A 405 18.01 0.92 29.72
C ALA A 405 16.74 1.68 30.16
N LYS A 406 15.61 1.53 29.45
CA LYS A 406 14.34 2.23 29.72
C LYS A 406 14.46 3.77 29.72
N LEU A 407 15.39 4.29 28.93
CA LEU A 407 15.60 5.74 28.73
C LEU A 407 14.57 6.34 27.76
N ASP A 408 13.82 5.52 27.04
CA ASP A 408 12.63 5.91 26.27
C ASP A 408 11.61 6.66 27.14
N ASN A 409 11.53 6.34 28.43
CA ASN A 409 10.71 7.07 29.41
C ASN A 409 11.09 8.53 29.60
N LEU A 410 12.23 9.00 29.08
CA LEU A 410 12.61 10.42 29.09
C LEU A 410 12.20 11.13 27.78
N CYS A 411 11.93 10.38 26.73
CA CYS A 411 11.78 10.90 25.38
C CYS A 411 10.32 11.22 25.04
N HIS A 412 10.11 12.17 24.13
CA HIS A 412 8.83 12.38 23.44
C HIS A 412 8.72 11.46 22.23
N GLU A 413 9.85 11.10 21.63
CA GLU A 413 9.95 10.31 20.41
C GLU A 413 11.15 9.38 20.43
N ILE A 414 11.05 8.29 19.67
CA ILE A 414 12.11 7.30 19.54
C ILE A 414 12.48 7.15 18.06
N TRP A 415 13.69 7.53 17.73
CA TRP A 415 14.28 7.43 16.41
C TRP A 415 15.17 6.19 16.37
N VAL A 416 14.83 5.25 15.49
CA VAL A 416 15.55 3.97 15.37
C VAL A 416 16.32 3.92 14.06
N VAL A 417 17.63 3.66 14.14
CA VAL A 417 18.50 3.40 12.99
C VAL A 417 18.67 1.88 12.84
N THR A 418 18.36 1.37 11.66
CA THR A 418 18.38 -0.07 11.35
C THR A 418 19.16 -0.37 10.07
N ILE A 419 19.73 -1.57 10.01
CA ILE A 419 20.31 -2.20 8.83
C ILE A 419 19.93 -3.69 8.86
N SER A 420 19.98 -4.37 7.72
CA SER A 420 19.70 -5.81 7.70
C SER A 420 20.74 -6.58 8.53
N ASN A 421 20.34 -7.73 9.10
CA ASN A 421 21.26 -8.60 9.83
C ASN A 421 22.44 -9.02 8.95
N ASP A 422 22.21 -9.32 7.67
CA ASP A 422 23.28 -9.66 6.72
C ASP A 422 24.29 -8.52 6.57
N GLU A 423 23.82 -7.27 6.52
CA GLU A 423 24.70 -6.10 6.44
C GLU A 423 25.43 -5.86 7.76
N ALA A 424 24.76 -6.03 8.90
CA ALA A 424 25.39 -5.92 10.21
C ALA A 424 26.50 -6.96 10.38
N VAL A 425 26.26 -8.22 9.99
CA VAL A 425 27.26 -9.29 9.96
C VAL A 425 28.44 -8.90 9.09
N LYS A 426 28.22 -8.45 7.85
CA LYS A 426 29.29 -8.01 6.94
C LYS A 426 30.15 -6.90 7.56
N ARG A 427 29.51 -5.90 8.18
CA ARG A 427 30.20 -4.80 8.87
C ARG A 427 31.05 -5.33 10.03
N ILE A 428 30.50 -6.19 10.89
CA ILE A 428 31.24 -6.79 12.02
C ILE A 428 32.46 -7.57 11.51
N GLN A 429 32.29 -8.42 10.49
CA GLN A 429 33.38 -9.22 9.94
C GLN A 429 34.50 -8.33 9.38
N SER A 430 34.15 -7.24 8.69
CA SER A 430 35.12 -6.29 8.13
C SER A 430 35.94 -5.56 9.19
N THR A 431 35.37 -5.32 10.37
CA THR A 431 36.01 -4.53 11.44
C THR A 431 36.76 -5.41 12.46
N ALA A 432 36.28 -6.63 12.73
CA ALA A 432 36.76 -7.44 13.86
C ALA A 432 37.42 -8.78 13.47
N ASN A 433 37.55 -9.10 12.17
CA ASN A 433 38.07 -10.38 11.67
C ASN A 433 37.49 -11.61 12.40
N VAL A 434 36.17 -11.62 12.60
CA VAL A 434 35.44 -12.70 13.27
C VAL A 434 34.71 -13.58 12.25
N THR A 435 34.40 -14.82 12.63
CA THR A 435 33.58 -15.70 11.79
C THR A 435 32.13 -15.20 11.71
N LYS A 436 31.40 -15.68 10.70
CA LYS A 436 29.98 -15.34 10.53
C LYS A 436 29.16 -15.75 11.76
N GLU A 437 29.39 -16.94 12.29
CA GLU A 437 28.68 -17.45 13.47
C GLU A 437 28.96 -16.60 14.71
N ALA A 438 30.20 -16.15 14.88
CA ALA A 438 30.57 -15.27 15.99
C ALA A 438 29.91 -13.89 15.86
N ALA A 439 29.82 -13.33 14.66
CA ALA A 439 29.11 -12.07 14.39
C ALA A 439 27.60 -12.20 14.67
N GLU A 440 26.96 -13.26 14.18
CA GLU A 440 25.54 -13.54 14.42
C GLU A 440 25.22 -13.71 15.91
N LYS A 441 26.09 -14.42 16.66
CA LYS A 441 25.96 -14.57 18.10
C LYS A 441 26.08 -13.25 18.86
N GLN A 442 26.90 -12.32 18.37
CA GLN A 442 26.96 -10.98 18.95
C GLN A 442 25.67 -10.21 18.71
N LEU A 443 25.12 -10.27 17.50
CA LEU A 443 23.87 -9.59 17.16
C LEU A 443 22.67 -10.14 17.94
N SER A 444 22.60 -11.44 18.15
CA SER A 444 21.49 -12.08 18.88
C SER A 444 21.47 -11.77 20.38
N SER A 445 22.54 -11.19 20.94
CA SER A 445 22.59 -10.75 22.34
C SER A 445 21.88 -9.42 22.60
N GLN A 446 21.61 -8.64 21.55
CA GLN A 446 20.89 -7.37 21.62
C GLN A 446 19.41 -7.57 21.32
N MET A 447 18.58 -6.57 21.66
CA MET A 447 17.20 -6.48 21.15
C MET A 447 17.20 -6.63 19.62
N SER A 448 16.16 -7.23 19.04
CA SER A 448 16.05 -7.39 17.59
C SER A 448 15.65 -6.08 16.89
N ASN A 449 15.91 -5.95 15.58
CA ASN A 449 15.41 -4.81 14.79
C ASN A 449 13.89 -4.71 14.84
N GLN A 450 13.18 -5.84 14.85
CA GLN A 450 11.73 -5.91 14.95
C GLN A 450 11.23 -5.23 16.23
N GLU A 451 11.80 -5.60 17.37
CA GLU A 451 11.43 -5.02 18.67
C GLU A 451 11.77 -3.52 18.76
N ARG A 452 12.91 -3.10 18.21
CA ARG A 452 13.26 -1.66 18.15
C ARG A 452 12.27 -0.87 17.30
N VAL A 453 12.00 -1.32 16.08
CA VAL A 453 11.07 -0.64 15.16
C VAL A 453 9.63 -0.63 15.70
N GLN A 454 9.23 -1.64 16.48
CA GLN A 454 7.97 -1.59 17.22
C GLN A 454 7.90 -0.48 18.28
N ARG A 455 9.02 0.07 18.76
CA ARG A 455 9.05 1.23 19.66
C ARG A 455 9.28 2.56 18.95
N ALA A 456 9.63 2.52 17.66
CA ALA A 456 10.01 3.70 16.90
C ALA A 456 8.83 4.62 16.58
N THR A 457 9.05 5.93 16.73
CA THR A 457 8.24 6.98 16.09
C THR A 457 8.77 7.32 14.70
N PHE A 458 10.08 7.23 14.49
CA PHE A 458 10.75 7.37 13.19
C PHE A 458 11.76 6.24 13.00
N VAL A 459 11.88 5.77 11.76
CA VAL A 459 12.85 4.74 11.37
C VAL A 459 13.78 5.29 10.31
N PHE A 460 15.06 4.98 10.44
CA PHE A 460 16.14 5.37 9.54
C PHE A 460 16.94 4.13 9.15
N SER A 461 17.58 4.18 8.00
CA SER A 461 18.45 3.13 7.52
C SER A 461 19.72 3.69 6.90
N THR A 462 20.85 3.14 7.32
CA THR A 462 22.19 3.42 6.77
C THR A 462 22.66 2.32 5.81
N MET A 463 21.71 1.55 5.24
CA MET A 463 22.00 0.48 4.28
C MET A 463 22.64 0.99 2.98
N TRP A 464 22.35 2.23 2.60
CA TRP A 464 22.76 2.83 1.33
C TRP A 464 23.68 4.03 1.54
N ASP A 465 23.94 4.75 0.46
CA ASP A 465 24.75 5.96 0.45
C ASP A 465 24.30 6.99 1.50
N GLU A 466 25.26 7.74 2.04
CA GLU A 466 25.01 8.75 3.09
C GLU A 466 24.01 9.82 2.64
N THR A 467 23.96 10.16 1.35
CA THR A 467 22.98 11.11 0.80
C THR A 467 21.54 10.64 1.00
N ILE A 468 21.29 9.33 0.91
CA ILE A 468 19.98 8.72 1.17
C ILE A 468 19.65 8.82 2.67
N THR A 469 20.62 8.54 3.54
CA THR A 469 20.46 8.69 5.00
C THR A 469 20.15 10.14 5.36
N LYS A 470 20.89 11.10 4.80
CA LYS A 470 20.69 12.54 5.01
C LYS A 470 19.29 12.98 4.59
N SER A 471 18.79 12.50 3.45
CA SER A 471 17.42 12.76 2.99
C SER A 471 16.37 12.27 3.99
N GLN A 472 16.56 11.08 4.59
CA GLN A 472 15.66 10.58 5.64
C GLN A 472 15.66 11.51 6.87
N VAL A 473 16.84 11.96 7.32
CA VAL A 473 16.97 12.89 8.47
C VAL A 473 16.31 14.23 8.16
N THR A 474 16.55 14.81 6.98
CA THR A 474 15.90 16.06 6.55
C THR A 474 14.37 15.93 6.53
N LYS A 475 13.85 14.79 6.04
CA LYS A 475 12.41 14.50 6.03
C LYS A 475 11.83 14.43 7.44
N ALA A 476 12.52 13.75 8.36
CA ALA A 476 12.10 13.64 9.76
C ALA A 476 12.15 15.00 10.48
N TRP A 477 13.23 15.77 10.28
CA TRP A 477 13.37 17.10 10.85
C TRP A 477 12.23 18.03 10.41
N THR A 478 11.96 18.09 9.11
CA THR A 478 10.85 18.88 8.54
C THR A 478 9.50 18.50 9.18
N ASN A 479 9.27 17.22 9.45
CA ASN A 479 8.05 16.76 10.10
C ASN A 479 7.90 17.33 11.52
N ILE A 480 8.96 17.25 12.33
CA ILE A 480 8.90 17.66 13.74
C ILE A 480 9.04 19.16 13.94
N GLU A 481 9.74 19.87 13.06
CA GLU A 481 10.02 21.31 13.20
C GLU A 481 8.72 22.12 13.32
N SER A 482 7.67 21.73 12.57
CA SER A 482 6.34 22.32 12.68
C SER A 482 5.72 22.18 14.08
N THR A 483 5.91 21.04 14.72
CA THR A 483 5.46 20.77 16.09
C THR A 483 6.25 21.60 17.09
N ILE A 484 7.57 21.69 16.92
CA ILE A 484 8.44 22.49 17.80
C ILE A 484 8.14 23.99 17.69
N LYS A 485 7.82 24.49 16.49
CA LYS A 485 7.44 25.89 16.27
C LYS A 485 6.11 26.27 16.92
N ALA A 486 5.24 25.30 17.16
CA ALA A 486 3.93 25.49 17.79
C ALA A 486 3.98 25.46 19.34
N LEU A 487 5.12 25.06 19.92
CA LEU A 487 5.41 25.06 21.36
C LEU A 487 6.14 26.33 21.77
#